data_AF-A0A7Y9S1W5-F1
#
_entry.id   AF-A0A7Y9S1W5-F1
#
_cell.length_a   1.000
_cell.length_b   1.000
_cell.length_c   1.000
_cell.angle_alpha   90.00
_cell.angle_beta   90.00
_cell.angle_gamma   90.00
#
_symmetry.space_group_name_H-M   'P 1'
#
loop_
_entity.id
_entity.type
_entity.pdbx_description
1 polymer ?
#
loop_
_entity_poly.entity_id
_entity_poly.type
_entity_poly.pdbx_seq_one_letter_code
_entity_poly.pdbx_strand_id
1 'polypeptide(L)'
;MTAMHDPLEISITATHDVLDTRLSTAEFSRPDARNPRARFPTTDTFLASASRHVAAANEVLVDACRRHLSDGEAKARQLTARSRHLEQAMAQAKAKLYGGSQAVRRPWSEIWVDLHREFDAFMELEEKLAGELVNATAPEFHDRLAERIHRAELKAPTRPHPYVPHRGLTGRVARRLALRVDLFWDTTEARMIPAPVRPHDRSKDGPLRQYLLADPHLDGPTK
;
A
#
# COMPACT_ATOMS: atom_id res chain seq x y z
N MET A 1 28.82 -13.41 1.95
CA MET A 1 27.65 -13.98 2.65
C MET A 1 26.49 -13.07 2.36
N THR A 2 25.66 -13.43 1.38
CA THR A 2 24.46 -12.67 1.00
C THR A 2 23.52 -12.68 2.20
N ALA A 3 23.17 -11.52 2.75
CA ALA A 3 22.18 -11.43 3.81
C ALA A 3 20.88 -12.07 3.27
N MET A 4 20.45 -13.16 3.90
CA MET A 4 19.12 -13.71 3.68
C MET A 4 18.16 -12.64 4.21
N HIS A 5 17.61 -11.83 3.30
CA HIS A 5 16.65 -10.81 3.67
C HIS A 5 15.42 -11.49 4.29
N ASP A 6 14.94 -10.93 5.39
CA ASP A 6 13.82 -11.49 6.12
C ASP A 6 12.54 -11.45 5.26
N PRO A 7 11.69 -12.49 5.27
CA PRO A 7 10.47 -12.53 4.46
C PRO A 7 9.54 -11.32 4.66
N LEU A 8 9.49 -10.74 5.87
CA LEU A 8 8.73 -9.53 6.15
C LEU A 8 9.33 -8.32 5.44
N GLU A 9 10.65 -8.12 5.55
CA GLU A 9 11.37 -7.02 4.92
C GLU A 9 11.28 -7.12 3.38
N ILE A 10 11.45 -8.32 2.82
CA ILE A 10 11.28 -8.58 1.38
C ILE A 10 9.88 -8.20 0.92
N SER A 11 8.84 -8.63 1.64
CA SER A 11 7.45 -8.35 1.26
C SER A 11 7.13 -6.86 1.29
N ILE A 12 7.63 -6.13 2.30
CA ILE A 12 7.42 -4.68 2.44
C ILE A 12 8.15 -3.94 1.32
N THR A 13 9.44 -4.26 1.10
CA THR A 13 10.26 -3.64 0.06
C THR A 13 9.64 -3.84 -1.33
N ALA A 14 9.21 -5.07 -1.65
CA ALA A 14 8.58 -5.37 -2.93
C ALA A 14 7.27 -4.58 -3.15
N THR A 15 6.49 -4.35 -2.10
CA THR A 15 5.30 -3.50 -2.17
C THR A 15 5.66 -2.03 -2.36
N HIS A 16 6.70 -1.54 -1.67
CA HIS A 16 7.20 -0.17 -1.81
C HIS A 16 7.64 0.11 -3.24
N ASP A 17 8.44 -0.77 -3.85
CA ASP A 17 8.90 -0.65 -5.24
C ASP A 17 7.73 -0.53 -6.24
N VAL A 18 6.68 -1.34 -6.03
CA VAL A 18 5.48 -1.32 -6.88
C VAL A 18 4.69 -0.03 -6.69
N LEU A 19 4.57 0.46 -5.45
CA LEU A 19 3.85 1.70 -5.16
C LEU A 19 4.62 2.93 -5.68
N ASP A 20 5.94 2.96 -5.57
CA ASP A 20 6.81 4.00 -6.11
C ASP A 20 6.70 4.07 -7.65
N THR A 21 6.77 2.90 -8.30
CA THR A 21 6.56 2.81 -9.76
C THR A 21 5.20 3.38 -10.17
N ARG A 22 4.15 3.09 -9.39
CA ARG A 22 2.79 3.60 -9.64
C ARG A 22 2.68 5.11 -9.38
N LEU A 23 3.35 5.62 -8.35
CA LEU A 23 3.41 7.05 -8.03
C LEU A 23 4.09 7.81 -9.17
N SER A 24 5.27 7.35 -9.59
CA SER A 24 6.01 7.89 -10.73
C SER A 24 5.16 7.87 -12.00
N THR A 25 4.50 6.74 -12.30
CA THR A 25 3.61 6.63 -13.47
C THR A 25 2.46 7.64 -13.40
N ALA A 26 1.85 7.83 -12.23
CA ALA A 26 0.77 8.79 -12.04
C ALA A 26 1.24 10.24 -12.22
N GLU A 27 2.40 10.60 -11.67
CA GLU A 27 2.98 11.95 -11.78
C GLU A 27 3.33 12.32 -13.24
N PHE A 28 4.02 11.41 -13.94
CA PHE A 28 4.49 11.66 -15.29
C PHE A 28 3.41 11.47 -16.36
N SER A 29 2.24 10.93 -16.00
CA SER A 29 1.09 10.86 -16.92
C SER A 29 0.63 12.27 -17.32
N ARG A 30 0.72 12.59 -18.61
CA ARG A 30 0.24 13.86 -19.17
C ARG A 30 -0.95 13.61 -20.09
N PRO A 31 -2.04 14.38 -19.98
CA PRO A 31 -3.09 14.39 -20.98
C PRO A 31 -2.52 14.81 -22.33
N ASP A 32 -2.95 14.15 -23.39
CA ASP A 32 -2.66 14.57 -24.76
C ASP A 32 -3.97 14.68 -25.58
N ALA A 33 -3.86 15.08 -26.84
CA ALA A 33 -5.02 15.26 -27.71
C ALA A 33 -5.82 13.96 -27.96
N ARG A 34 -5.19 12.79 -27.86
CA ARG A 34 -5.81 11.47 -28.08
C ARG A 34 -6.35 10.89 -26.78
N ASN A 35 -5.78 11.25 -25.63
CA ASN A 35 -6.19 10.82 -24.31
C ASN A 35 -6.19 12.00 -23.31
N PRO A 36 -7.23 12.86 -23.36
CA PRO A 36 -7.35 13.99 -22.43
C PRO A 36 -7.56 13.54 -20.97
N ARG A 37 -7.88 12.26 -20.74
CA ARG A 37 -8.10 11.67 -19.41
C ARG A 37 -6.97 10.75 -18.98
N ALA A 38 -5.80 10.78 -19.62
CA ALA A 38 -4.68 9.88 -19.34
C ALA A 38 -4.25 9.82 -17.85
N ARG A 39 -4.44 10.92 -17.12
CA ARG A 39 -4.13 11.02 -15.69
C ARG A 39 -5.07 10.25 -14.76
N PHE A 40 -6.33 10.09 -15.16
CA PHE A 40 -7.34 9.47 -14.31
C PHE A 40 -6.97 8.02 -13.95
N PRO A 41 -6.80 7.10 -14.93
CA PRO A 41 -6.58 5.70 -14.61
C PRO A 41 -5.27 5.47 -13.85
N THR A 42 -4.20 6.19 -14.17
CA THR A 42 -2.89 6.00 -13.52
C THR A 42 -2.90 6.54 -12.08
N THR A 43 -3.46 7.72 -11.87
CA THR A 43 -3.60 8.30 -10.52
C THR A 43 -4.55 7.47 -9.66
N ASP A 44 -5.71 7.07 -10.20
CA ASP A 44 -6.66 6.24 -9.46
C ASP A 44 -6.08 4.87 -9.09
N THR A 45 -5.29 4.27 -9.99
CA THR A 45 -4.59 3.00 -9.71
C THR A 45 -3.60 3.15 -8.56
N PHE A 46 -2.78 4.21 -8.56
CA PHE A 46 -1.86 4.51 -7.46
C PHE A 46 -2.63 4.71 -6.15
N LEU A 47 -3.62 5.62 -6.14
CA LEU A 47 -4.39 5.95 -4.94
C LEU A 47 -5.08 4.71 -4.34
N ALA A 48 -5.63 3.84 -5.19
CA ALA A 48 -6.26 2.61 -4.73
C ALA A 48 -5.26 1.63 -4.12
N SER A 49 -4.10 1.47 -4.76
CA SER A 49 -3.05 0.57 -4.28
C SER A 49 -2.48 1.04 -2.94
N ALA A 50 -2.14 2.32 -2.84
CA ALA A 50 -1.60 2.92 -1.63
C ALA A 50 -2.62 2.90 -0.49
N SER A 51 -3.89 3.18 -0.76
CA SER A 51 -4.96 3.12 0.27
C SER A 51 -5.11 1.72 0.86
N ARG A 52 -5.08 0.67 0.02
CA ARG A 52 -5.14 -0.72 0.49
C ARG A 52 -3.96 -1.06 1.38
N HIS A 53 -2.76 -0.72 0.93
CA HIS A 53 -1.52 -1.01 1.63
C HIS A 53 -1.48 -0.31 2.99
N VAL A 54 -1.74 1.00 3.03
CA VAL A 54 -1.79 1.79 4.28
C VAL A 54 -2.81 1.20 5.27
N ALA A 55 -3.99 0.81 4.79
CA ALA A 55 -5.01 0.20 5.65
C ALA A 55 -4.56 -1.17 6.19
N ALA A 56 -3.92 -2.00 5.37
CA ALA A 56 -3.40 -3.30 5.75
C ALA A 56 -2.24 -3.19 6.76
N ALA A 57 -1.28 -2.31 6.49
CA ALA A 57 -0.18 -1.98 7.40
C ALA A 57 -0.71 -1.52 8.76
N ASN A 58 -1.71 -0.63 8.78
CA ASN A 58 -2.35 -0.21 10.04
C ASN A 58 -3.10 -1.32 10.77
N GLU A 59 -3.72 -2.26 10.04
CA GLU A 59 -4.41 -3.38 10.66
C GLU A 59 -3.45 -4.36 11.34
N VAL A 60 -2.28 -4.56 10.74
CA VAL A 60 -1.34 -5.62 11.16
C VAL A 60 -0.22 -5.07 12.03
N LEU A 61 0.50 -4.05 11.57
CA LEU A 61 1.71 -3.56 12.21
C LEU A 61 1.44 -2.76 13.49
N VAL A 62 0.32 -2.05 13.59
CA VAL A 62 -0.04 -1.30 14.80
C VAL A 62 -0.16 -2.22 16.02
N ASP A 63 -0.82 -3.38 15.85
CA ASP A 63 -0.96 -4.37 16.93
C ASP A 63 0.34 -5.11 17.19
N ALA A 64 1.11 -5.43 16.14
CA ALA A 64 2.43 -6.05 16.29
C ALA A 64 3.41 -5.17 17.07
N CYS A 65 3.50 -3.89 16.73
CA CYS A 65 4.35 -2.91 17.43
C CYS A 65 4.00 -2.84 18.91
N ARG A 66 2.72 -2.73 19.25
CA ARG A 66 2.24 -2.65 20.65
C ARG A 66 2.65 -3.84 21.51
N ARG A 67 2.69 -5.04 20.93
CA ARG A 67 2.90 -6.28 21.67
C ARG A 67 4.36 -6.69 21.77
N HIS A 68 5.16 -6.35 20.76
CA HIS A 68 6.48 -6.95 20.58
C HIS A 68 7.63 -5.95 20.65
N LEU A 69 7.38 -4.65 20.52
CA LEU A 69 8.44 -3.63 20.57
C LEU A 69 8.48 -2.91 21.92
N SER A 70 9.69 -2.52 22.34
CA SER A 70 9.87 -1.49 23.35
C SER A 70 9.26 -0.17 22.86
N ASP A 71 8.61 0.57 23.76
CA ASP A 71 7.82 1.76 23.42
C ASP A 71 6.75 1.52 22.34
N GLY A 72 6.24 0.28 22.25
CA GLY A 72 5.33 -0.17 21.20
C GLY A 72 4.08 0.69 20.99
N GLU A 73 3.50 1.24 22.07
CA GLU A 73 2.36 2.16 21.96
C GLU A 73 2.74 3.49 21.32
N ALA A 74 3.94 4.02 21.57
CA ALA A 74 4.42 5.24 20.94
C ALA A 74 4.66 5.02 19.44
N LYS A 75 5.30 3.91 19.08
CA LYS A 75 5.54 3.49 17.69
C LYS A 75 4.25 3.26 16.91
N ALA A 76 3.28 2.56 17.52
CA ALA A 76 1.95 2.38 16.95
C ALA A 76 1.22 3.71 16.70
N ARG A 77 1.31 4.66 17.63
CA ARG A 77 0.74 6.01 17.43
C ARG A 77 1.44 6.76 16.29
N GLN A 78 2.76 6.62 16.18
CA GLN A 78 3.55 7.24 15.12
C GLN A 78 3.13 6.71 13.74
N LEU A 79 2.98 5.39 13.61
CA LEU A 79 2.52 4.76 12.37
C LEU A 79 1.14 5.28 11.96
N THR A 80 0.16 5.23 12.87
CA THR A 80 -1.20 5.74 12.57
C THR A 80 -1.20 7.23 12.24
N ALA A 81 -0.35 8.05 12.88
CA ALA A 81 -0.24 9.46 12.56
C ALA A 81 0.30 9.66 11.13
N ARG A 82 1.38 8.97 10.75
CA ARG A 82 1.95 9.04 9.40
C ARG A 82 0.99 8.58 8.33
N SER A 83 0.27 7.49 8.57
CA SER A 83 -0.76 7.02 7.64
C SER A 83 -1.84 8.07 7.37
N ARG A 84 -2.28 8.81 8.40
CA ARG A 84 -3.24 9.91 8.22
C ARG A 84 -2.69 11.05 7.39
N HIS A 85 -1.41 11.38 7.53
CA HIS A 85 -0.77 12.41 6.70
C HIS A 85 -0.73 11.98 5.23
N LEU A 86 -0.35 10.74 4.95
CA LEU A 86 -0.37 10.17 3.60
C LEU A 86 -1.79 10.11 3.02
N GLU A 87 -2.78 9.65 3.79
CA GLU A 87 -4.19 9.66 3.36
C GLU A 87 -4.71 11.07 3.03
N GLN A 88 -4.29 12.09 3.78
CA GLN A 88 -4.64 13.48 3.49
C GLN A 88 -3.98 13.96 2.19
N ALA A 89 -2.70 13.66 1.96
CA ALA A 89 -2.02 14.00 0.71
C ALA A 89 -2.69 13.31 -0.50
N MET A 90 -3.02 12.02 -0.37
CA MET A 90 -3.78 11.26 -1.37
C MET A 90 -5.17 11.87 -1.64
N ALA A 91 -5.87 12.33 -0.59
CA ALA A 91 -7.15 13.00 -0.73
C ALA A 91 -7.04 14.33 -1.50
N GLN A 92 -5.93 15.09 -1.31
CA GLN A 92 -5.67 16.30 -2.09
C GLN A 92 -5.42 15.99 -3.57
N ALA A 93 -4.65 14.95 -3.87
CA ALA A 93 -4.43 14.49 -5.25
C ALA A 93 -5.75 14.08 -5.92
N LYS A 94 -6.59 13.30 -5.22
CA LYS A 94 -7.93 12.94 -5.68
C LYS A 94 -8.81 14.17 -5.90
N ALA A 95 -8.85 15.10 -4.94
CA ALA A 95 -9.63 16.32 -5.06
C ALA A 95 -9.18 17.14 -6.29
N LYS A 96 -7.87 17.28 -6.53
CA LYS A 96 -7.35 17.99 -7.71
C LYS A 96 -7.76 17.31 -9.01
N LEU A 97 -7.66 15.98 -9.07
CA LEU A 97 -8.02 15.19 -10.25
C LEU A 97 -9.48 15.36 -10.66
N TYR A 98 -10.38 15.45 -9.68
CA TYR A 98 -11.82 15.55 -9.89
C TYR A 98 -12.39 16.98 -9.76
N GLY A 99 -11.53 18.00 -9.68
CA GLY A 99 -11.98 19.41 -9.65
C GLY A 99 -12.59 19.86 -8.31
N GLY A 100 -12.24 19.21 -7.21
CA GLY A 100 -12.64 19.61 -5.86
C GLY A 100 -12.17 21.02 -5.50
N SER A 101 -13.09 21.84 -4.99
CA SER A 101 -12.89 23.28 -4.76
C SER A 101 -11.68 23.63 -3.88
N GLN A 102 -11.34 22.78 -2.91
CA GLN A 102 -10.21 22.97 -1.99
C GLN A 102 -8.85 22.79 -2.66
N ALA A 103 -8.75 21.93 -3.69
CA ALA A 103 -7.48 21.61 -4.36
C ALA A 103 -7.34 22.31 -5.73
N VAL A 104 -8.44 22.83 -6.30
CA VAL A 104 -8.47 23.45 -7.63
C VAL A 104 -7.41 24.54 -7.82
N ARG A 105 -7.11 25.34 -6.78
CA ARG A 105 -6.14 26.44 -6.87
C ARG A 105 -4.68 26.03 -6.68
N ARG A 106 -4.40 24.84 -6.13
CA ARG A 106 -3.03 24.37 -5.93
C ARG A 106 -2.43 23.84 -7.24
N PRO A 107 -1.19 24.18 -7.61
CA PRO A 107 -0.55 23.58 -8.77
C PRO A 107 -0.30 22.08 -8.54
N TRP A 108 -0.33 21.30 -9.63
CA TRP A 108 -0.05 19.86 -9.55
C TRP A 108 1.34 19.55 -8.98
N SER A 109 2.34 20.39 -9.25
CA SER A 109 3.70 20.22 -8.74
C SER A 109 3.74 20.22 -7.21
N GLU A 110 3.04 21.13 -6.55
CA GLU A 110 2.98 21.15 -5.08
C GLU A 110 2.28 19.91 -4.51
N ILE A 111 1.21 19.45 -5.17
CA ILE A 111 0.50 18.25 -4.74
C ILE A 111 1.39 17.01 -4.84
N TRP A 112 2.17 16.88 -5.92
CA TRP A 112 3.12 15.78 -6.08
C TRP A 112 4.25 15.86 -5.05
N VAL A 113 4.81 17.05 -4.80
CA VAL A 113 5.84 17.25 -3.75
C VAL A 113 5.32 16.85 -2.37
N ASP A 114 4.10 17.26 -2.01
CA ASP A 114 3.49 16.88 -0.73
C ASP A 114 3.23 15.37 -0.66
N LEU A 115 2.75 14.77 -1.75
CA LEU A 115 2.45 13.35 -1.81
C LEU A 115 3.70 12.49 -1.69
N HIS A 116 4.77 12.81 -2.44
CA HIS A 116 6.08 12.16 -2.31
C HIS A 116 6.61 12.27 -0.89
N ARG A 117 6.61 13.47 -0.31
CA ARG A 117 7.09 13.68 1.07
C ARG A 117 6.37 12.79 2.09
N GLU A 118 5.04 12.74 2.05
CA GLU A 118 4.29 11.92 2.99
C GLU A 118 4.34 10.42 2.66
N PHE A 119 4.54 10.06 1.39
CA PHE A 119 4.73 8.69 0.93
C PHE A 119 6.07 8.13 1.43
N ASP A 120 7.18 8.82 1.14
CA ASP A 120 8.52 8.44 1.56
C ASP A 120 8.60 8.33 3.09
N ALA A 121 8.05 9.32 3.81
CA ALA A 121 8.03 9.31 5.27
C ALA A 121 7.20 8.17 5.88
N PHE A 122 6.21 7.65 5.16
CA PHE A 122 5.46 6.47 5.58
C PHE A 122 6.26 5.18 5.30
N MET A 123 6.85 5.04 4.11
CA MET A 123 7.64 3.88 3.71
C MET A 123 8.88 3.70 4.60
N GLU A 124 9.63 4.77 4.85
CA GLU A 124 10.79 4.77 5.76
C GLU A 124 10.40 4.33 7.18
N LEU A 125 9.24 4.77 7.67
CA LEU A 125 8.76 4.38 9.00
C LEU A 125 8.33 2.91 9.03
N GLU A 126 7.65 2.44 7.99
CA GLU A 126 7.22 1.04 7.88
C GLU A 126 8.42 0.09 7.82
N GLU A 127 9.42 0.38 6.99
CA GLU A 127 10.68 -0.38 6.92
C GLU A 127 11.39 -0.40 8.27
N LYS A 128 11.49 0.75 8.94
CA LYS A 128 12.10 0.83 10.27
C LYS A 128 11.37 -0.05 11.28
N LEU A 129 10.03 0.01 11.32
CA LEU A 129 9.24 -0.78 12.25
C LEU A 129 9.29 -2.27 11.92
N ALA A 130 9.36 -2.64 10.64
CA ALA A 130 9.57 -4.01 10.19
C ALA A 130 10.91 -4.55 10.68
N GLY A 131 12.01 -3.82 10.46
CA GLY A 131 13.34 -4.23 10.94
C GLY A 131 13.40 -4.32 12.48
N GLU A 132 12.75 -3.41 13.21
CA GLU A 132 12.64 -3.52 14.66
C GLU A 132 11.86 -4.77 15.10
N LEU A 133 10.78 -5.14 14.39
CA LEU A 133 10.01 -6.36 14.65
C LEU A 133 10.81 -7.63 14.34
N VAL A 134 11.58 -7.60 13.25
CA VAL A 134 12.48 -8.71 12.88
C VAL A 134 13.50 -8.97 13.98
N ASN A 135 14.06 -7.91 14.56
CA ASN A 135 15.03 -8.02 15.65
C ASN A 135 14.40 -8.42 16.99
N ALA A 136 13.12 -8.14 17.20
CA ALA A 136 12.43 -8.37 18.48
C ALA A 136 11.63 -9.69 18.53
N THR A 137 11.45 -10.39 17.41
CA THR A 137 10.61 -11.59 17.34
C THR A 137 11.30 -12.77 16.64
N ALA A 138 10.68 -13.95 16.72
CA ALA A 138 11.24 -15.17 16.13
C ALA A 138 10.90 -15.25 14.62
N PRO A 139 11.74 -15.87 13.77
CA PRO A 139 11.55 -15.93 12.32
C PRO A 139 10.16 -16.41 11.87
N GLU A 140 9.55 -17.38 12.56
CA GLU A 140 8.22 -17.89 12.19
C GLU A 140 7.13 -16.83 12.38
N PHE A 141 7.37 -15.82 13.21
CA PHE A 141 6.47 -14.67 13.36
C PHE A 141 6.50 -13.77 12.14
N HIS A 142 7.66 -13.63 11.47
CA HIS A 142 7.84 -12.72 10.35
C HIS A 142 7.05 -13.20 9.12
N ASP A 143 7.14 -14.51 8.80
CA ASP A 143 6.31 -15.14 7.77
C ASP A 143 4.82 -14.93 8.01
N ARG A 144 4.38 -15.12 9.27
CA ARG A 144 2.99 -14.92 9.65
C ARG A 144 2.58 -13.46 9.52
N LEU A 145 3.48 -12.52 9.78
CA LEU A 145 3.20 -11.10 9.68
C LEU A 145 3.08 -10.65 8.22
N ALA A 146 4.01 -11.08 7.37
CA ALA A 146 3.98 -10.85 5.93
C ALA A 146 2.68 -11.39 5.30
N GLU A 147 2.31 -12.63 5.61
CA GLU A 147 1.06 -13.23 5.12
C GLU A 147 -0.19 -12.51 5.66
N ARG A 148 -0.15 -12.00 6.90
CA ARG A 148 -1.25 -11.20 7.45
C ARG A 148 -1.40 -9.87 6.73
N ILE A 149 -0.31 -9.19 6.39
CA ILE A 149 -0.34 -7.95 5.60
C ILE A 149 -0.98 -8.23 4.25
N HIS A 150 -0.46 -9.22 3.51
CA HIS A 150 -0.99 -9.61 2.20
C HIS A 150 -2.50 -9.92 2.25
N ARG A 151 -2.95 -10.69 3.26
CA ARG A 151 -4.39 -10.98 3.44
C ARG A 151 -5.22 -9.76 3.79
N ALA A 152 -4.66 -8.82 4.54
CA ALA A 152 -5.35 -7.58 4.88
C ALA A 152 -5.49 -6.70 3.63
N GLU A 153 -4.46 -6.61 2.78
CA GLU A 153 -4.51 -5.86 1.51
C GLU A 153 -5.60 -6.38 0.56
N LEU A 154 -5.80 -7.70 0.49
CA LEU A 154 -6.86 -8.31 -0.33
C LEU A 154 -8.28 -7.91 0.09
N LYS A 155 -8.47 -7.44 1.33
CA LYS A 155 -9.77 -7.06 1.90
C LYS A 155 -9.86 -5.57 2.21
N ALA A 156 -8.77 -4.84 2.02
CA ALA A 156 -8.66 -3.44 2.39
C ALA A 156 -9.43 -2.54 1.42
N PRO A 157 -9.94 -1.39 1.91
CA PRO A 157 -10.63 -0.44 1.06
C PRO A 157 -9.69 0.18 0.00
N THR A 158 -10.27 0.60 -1.11
CA THR A 158 -9.54 1.12 -2.29
C THR A 158 -9.55 2.65 -2.36
N ARG A 159 -10.09 3.33 -1.35
CA ARG A 159 -10.21 4.79 -1.32
C ARG A 159 -9.55 5.39 -0.07
N PRO A 160 -8.88 6.55 -0.20
CA PRO A 160 -8.33 7.27 0.95
C PRO A 160 -9.49 7.89 1.73
N HIS A 161 -9.65 7.46 2.99
CA HIS A 161 -10.73 7.94 3.85
C HIS A 161 -10.17 8.59 5.12
N PRO A 162 -9.72 9.86 5.04
CA PRO A 162 -9.05 10.57 6.15
C PRO A 162 -9.93 10.76 7.41
N TYR A 163 -11.23 10.46 7.33
CA TYR A 163 -12.20 10.68 8.40
C TYR A 163 -12.73 9.39 9.05
N VAL A 164 -12.13 8.22 8.80
CA VAL A 164 -12.54 6.99 9.49
C VAL A 164 -11.86 6.91 10.87
N PRO A 165 -12.63 6.80 11.97
CA PRO A 165 -12.03 6.78 13.31
C PRO A 165 -11.25 5.48 13.55
N HIS A 166 -9.95 5.62 13.85
CA HIS A 166 -9.03 4.50 14.10
C HIS A 166 -9.03 3.98 15.57
N ARG A 167 -10.08 4.22 16.39
CA ARG A 167 -10.13 3.75 17.80
C ARG A 167 -11.56 3.39 18.28
N GLY A 168 -11.67 2.33 19.11
CA GLY A 168 -12.87 1.93 19.88
C GLY A 168 -13.75 0.83 19.26
N LEU A 169 -14.60 0.16 20.07
CA LEU A 169 -15.58 -0.86 19.61
C LEU A 169 -16.53 -0.33 18.52
N THR A 170 -16.77 0.99 18.51
CA THR A 170 -17.47 1.75 17.46
C THR A 170 -16.68 1.84 16.14
N GLY A 171 -15.35 1.78 16.17
CA GLY A 171 -14.48 1.76 14.99
C GLY A 171 -14.60 0.48 14.16
N ARG A 172 -14.98 -0.66 14.74
CA ARG A 172 -15.27 -1.89 13.98
C ARG A 172 -16.56 -1.78 13.16
N VAL A 173 -17.56 -1.05 13.66
CA VAL A 173 -18.84 -0.79 12.97
C VAL A 173 -18.62 0.25 11.86
N ALA A 174 -17.83 1.29 12.14
CA ALA A 174 -17.41 2.27 11.13
C ALA A 174 -16.58 1.63 10.00
N ARG A 175 -15.66 0.69 10.31
CA ARG A 175 -14.96 -0.12 9.29
C ARG A 175 -15.92 -0.96 8.45
N ARG A 176 -16.92 -1.61 9.06
CA ARG A 176 -17.94 -2.39 8.33
C ARG A 176 -18.82 -1.52 7.42
N LEU A 177 -19.15 -0.31 7.85
CA LEU A 177 -19.89 0.66 7.06
C LEU A 177 -19.04 1.22 5.91
N ALA A 178 -17.77 1.56 6.16
CA ALA A 178 -16.83 1.99 5.14
C ALA A 178 -16.61 0.89 4.08
N LEU A 179 -16.41 -0.37 4.51
CA LEU A 179 -16.27 -1.52 3.60
C LEU A 179 -17.53 -1.77 2.74
N ARG A 180 -18.75 -1.55 3.28
CA ARG A 180 -20.00 -1.72 2.52
C ARG A 180 -20.24 -0.57 1.53
N VAL A 181 -19.86 0.63 1.89
CA VAL A 181 -19.93 1.80 1.00
C VAL A 181 -18.90 1.65 -0.12
N ASP A 182 -17.70 1.15 0.18
CA ASP A 182 -16.63 0.93 -0.81
C ASP A 182 -17.02 -0.16 -1.83
N LEU A 183 -17.56 -1.29 -1.39
CA LEU A 183 -18.03 -2.37 -2.28
C LEU A 183 -19.16 -1.90 -3.23
N PHE A 184 -20.06 -1.05 -2.74
CA PHE A 184 -21.17 -0.50 -3.53
C PHE A 184 -20.66 0.46 -4.63
N TRP A 185 -19.62 1.26 -4.31
CA TRP A 185 -19.03 2.19 -5.26
C TRP A 185 -18.04 1.53 -6.24
N ASP A 186 -17.31 0.49 -5.82
CA ASP A 186 -16.48 -0.33 -6.71
C ASP A 186 -17.32 -1.04 -7.79
N THR A 187 -18.56 -1.42 -7.46
CA THR A 187 -19.52 -2.01 -8.42
C THR A 187 -20.04 -0.96 -9.43
N THR A 188 -19.96 0.33 -9.12
CA THR A 188 -20.47 1.41 -9.99
C THR A 188 -19.40 2.09 -10.86
N GLU A 189 -18.09 1.92 -10.58
CA GLU A 189 -17.02 2.62 -11.31
C GLU A 189 -16.19 1.76 -12.30
N ALA A 190 -16.38 0.43 -12.35
CA ALA A 190 -15.75 -0.46 -13.35
C ALA A 190 -14.24 -0.25 -13.58
N ARG A 191 -13.44 -0.17 -12.50
CA ARG A 191 -11.97 -0.01 -12.57
C ARG A 191 -11.25 -1.35 -12.45
N MET A 192 -10.26 -1.60 -13.30
CA MET A 192 -9.31 -2.70 -13.14
C MET A 192 -8.29 -2.33 -12.06
N ILE A 193 -8.41 -2.93 -10.88
CA ILE A 193 -7.46 -2.69 -9.78
C ILE A 193 -6.51 -3.89 -9.66
N PRO A 194 -5.19 -3.71 -9.78
CA PRO A 194 -4.24 -4.81 -9.73
C PRO A 194 -4.24 -5.50 -8.37
N ALA A 195 -3.97 -6.81 -8.36
CA ALA A 195 -3.84 -7.60 -7.14
C ALA A 195 -2.59 -7.17 -6.34
N PRO A 196 -2.60 -7.28 -4.99
CA PRO A 196 -1.42 -7.06 -4.16
C PRO A 196 -0.29 -8.06 -4.46
N VAL A 197 0.96 -7.67 -4.16
CA VAL A 197 2.15 -8.49 -4.39
C VAL A 197 2.18 -9.64 -3.39
N ARG A 198 2.25 -10.88 -3.88
CA ARG A 198 2.50 -12.05 -3.02
C ARG A 198 4.00 -12.29 -2.88
N PRO A 199 4.54 -12.41 -1.66
CA PRO A 199 5.78 -13.16 -1.48
C PRO A 199 5.47 -14.64 -1.73
N HIS A 200 6.09 -15.23 -2.74
CA HIS A 200 6.24 -16.67 -2.86
C HIS A 200 7.72 -17.00 -2.66
N ASP A 201 7.98 -18.07 -1.91
CA ASP A 201 9.18 -18.85 -2.09
C ASP A 201 9.17 -19.36 -3.55
N ARG A 202 9.90 -18.66 -4.41
CA ARG A 202 9.91 -18.81 -5.88
C ARG A 202 10.44 -20.18 -6.33
N SER A 203 10.83 -21.04 -5.39
CA SER A 203 11.34 -22.39 -5.65
C SER A 203 10.27 -23.45 -5.94
N LYS A 204 8.97 -23.12 -5.81
CA LYS A 204 7.87 -24.10 -5.90
C LYS A 204 6.83 -23.85 -6.99
N ASP A 205 7.02 -22.88 -7.87
CA ASP A 205 6.07 -22.63 -8.95
C ASP A 205 6.19 -23.67 -10.06
N GLY A 206 5.19 -24.56 -10.15
CA GLY A 206 5.14 -25.61 -11.15
C GLY A 206 5.00 -25.08 -12.59
N PRO A 207 5.38 -25.87 -13.60
CA PRO A 207 5.51 -25.43 -15.00
C PRO A 207 4.20 -24.91 -15.62
N LEU A 208 3.05 -25.44 -15.19
CA LEU A 208 1.73 -24.94 -15.61
C LEU A 208 1.45 -23.51 -15.14
N ARG A 209 1.93 -23.14 -13.95
CA ARG A 209 1.72 -21.83 -13.35
C ARG A 209 2.62 -20.77 -13.98
N GLN A 210 3.84 -21.14 -14.34
CA GLN A 210 4.79 -20.31 -15.10
C GLN A 210 4.25 -19.99 -16.50
N TYR A 211 3.63 -20.97 -17.17
CA TYR A 211 3.00 -20.76 -18.47
C TYR A 211 1.82 -19.78 -18.40
N LEU A 212 0.99 -19.88 -17.37
CA LEU A 212 -0.19 -19.01 -17.16
C LEU A 212 0.18 -17.57 -16.75
N LEU A 213 1.30 -17.38 -16.07
CA LEU A 213 1.80 -16.06 -15.67
C LEU A 213 2.76 -15.44 -16.71
N ALA A 214 3.01 -16.14 -17.82
CA ALA A 214 3.93 -15.73 -18.89
C ALA A 214 5.35 -15.37 -18.39
N ASP A 215 5.81 -16.03 -17.33
CA ASP A 215 7.10 -15.80 -16.69
C ASP A 215 7.86 -17.13 -16.56
N PRO A 216 8.53 -17.59 -17.64
CA PRO A 216 9.24 -18.86 -17.63
C PRO A 216 10.57 -18.73 -16.90
N HIS A 217 10.79 -19.57 -15.89
CA HIS A 217 12.10 -19.73 -15.26
C HIS A 217 12.95 -20.66 -16.13
N LEU A 218 13.77 -20.07 -17.00
CA LEU A 218 14.77 -20.80 -17.76
C LEU A 218 16.02 -20.97 -16.89
N ASP A 219 16.22 -22.16 -16.34
CA ASP A 219 17.52 -22.53 -15.79
C ASP A 219 18.55 -22.47 -16.92
N GLY A 220 19.49 -21.52 -16.79
CA GLY A 220 20.57 -21.35 -17.76
C GLY A 220 21.38 -22.64 -17.90
N PRO A 221 21.93 -22.95 -19.09
CA PRO A 221 22.57 -24.23 -19.34
C PRO A 221 23.76 -24.44 -18.40
N THR A 222 23.65 -25.45 -17.53
CA THR A 222 24.82 -26.10 -16.94
C THR A 222 25.65 -26.72 -18.07
N LYS A 223 26.92 -26.33 -18.14
CA LYS A 223 27.95 -26.83 -19.05
C LYS A 223 27.97 -28.34 -19.19
#